data_AF-A0A3D4ZUN6-F1
#
_entry.id   AF-A0A3D4ZUN6-F1
#
_cell.length_a   1.000
_cell.length_b   1.000
_cell.length_c   1.000
_cell.angle_alpha   90.00
_cell.angle_beta   90.00
_cell.angle_gamma   90.00
#
_symmetry.space_group_name_H-M   'P 1'
#
loop_
_entity.id
_entity.type
_entity.pdbx_description
1 polymer ?
#
loop_
_entity_poly.entity_id
_entity_poly.type
_entity_poly.pdbx_seq_one_letter_code
_entity_poly.pdbx_strand_id
1 'polypeptide(L)'
;MDEQRQAQREALGRLADRLSERSLGAIAIFTLEAGKPLSFVASQSMLFFEPFITALCSPGDYRLIAEGLEDRDNVEWVIARLEAAEERRGQRTPDTDG
;
A
#
# COMPACT_ATOMS: atom_id res chain seq x y z
N MET A 1 6.77 18.75 -8.68
CA MET A 1 7.36 17.41 -8.48
C MET A 1 7.16 16.95 -7.04
N ASP A 2 7.54 17.75 -6.04
CA ASP A 2 7.42 17.33 -4.63
C ASP A 2 5.97 17.26 -4.11
N GLU A 3 5.11 18.22 -4.48
CA GLU A 3 3.69 18.22 -4.04
C GLU A 3 2.92 17.00 -4.53
N GLN A 4 3.15 16.58 -5.79
CA GLN A 4 2.49 15.40 -6.36
C GLN A 4 2.95 14.11 -5.69
N ARG A 5 4.27 13.98 -5.45
CA ARG A 5 4.82 12.84 -4.72
C ARG A 5 4.29 12.76 -3.29
N GLN A 6 4.11 13.91 -2.63
CA GLN A 6 3.49 13.96 -1.31
C GLN A 6 2.04 13.50 -1.35
N ALA A 7 1.23 13.99 -2.29
CA ALA A 7 -0.16 13.57 -2.44
C ALA A 7 -0.29 12.05 -2.71
N GLN A 8 0.60 11.50 -3.54
CA GLN A 8 0.69 10.06 -3.79
C GLN A 8 0.99 9.29 -2.50
N ARG A 9 2.01 9.71 -1.74
CA ARG A 9 2.37 9.07 -0.46
C ARG A 9 1.27 9.17 0.58
N GLU A 10 0.54 10.28 0.64
CA GLU A 10 -0.61 10.41 1.53
C GLU A 10 -1.71 9.40 1.16
N ALA A 11 -2.01 9.23 -0.13
CA ALA A 11 -2.99 8.25 -0.59
C ALA A 11 -2.52 6.79 -0.35
N LEU A 12 -1.25 6.49 -0.64
CA LEU A 12 -0.62 5.20 -0.36
C LEU A 12 -0.59 4.90 1.15
N GLY A 13 -0.33 5.91 1.98
CA GLY A 13 -0.37 5.79 3.43
C GLY A 13 -1.75 5.41 3.94
N ARG A 14 -2.81 6.06 3.44
CA ARG A 14 -4.21 5.69 3.75
C ARG A 14 -4.52 4.25 3.32
N LEU A 15 -4.06 3.83 2.14
CA LEU A 15 -4.22 2.44 1.68
C LEU A 15 -3.50 1.45 2.62
N ALA A 16 -2.25 1.74 2.98
CA ALA A 16 -1.46 0.91 3.88
C ALA A 16 -2.14 0.72 5.24
N ASP A 17 -2.63 1.82 5.83
CA ASP A 17 -3.34 1.78 7.11
C ASP A 17 -4.62 0.92 7.01
N ARG A 18 -5.41 1.08 5.94
CA ARG A 18 -6.62 0.25 5.69
C ARG A 18 -6.32 -1.24 5.47
N LEU A 19 -5.22 -1.56 4.79
CA LEU A 19 -4.80 -2.95 4.57
C LEU A 19 -4.37 -3.60 5.88
N SER A 20 -3.55 -2.91 6.66
CA SER A 20 -3.15 -3.37 7.98
C SER A 20 -4.36 -3.55 8.90
N GLU A 21 -5.31 -2.61 8.87
CA GLU A 21 -6.55 -2.68 9.64
C GLU A 21 -7.36 -3.97 9.42
N ARG A 22 -7.32 -4.48 8.19
CA ARG A 22 -8.04 -5.69 7.74
C ARG A 22 -7.21 -6.97 7.80
N SER A 23 -6.05 -6.94 8.45
CA SER A 23 -5.09 -8.05 8.49
C SER A 23 -4.63 -8.49 7.09
N LEU A 24 -4.56 -7.55 6.16
CA LEU A 24 -4.05 -7.72 4.80
C LEU A 24 -2.63 -7.16 4.63
N GLY A 25 -2.01 -6.63 5.69
CA GLY A 25 -0.70 -5.98 5.61
C GLY A 25 0.41 -6.91 5.14
N ALA A 26 0.55 -8.08 5.77
CA ALA A 26 1.54 -9.09 5.37
C ALA A 26 1.41 -9.53 3.89
N ILE A 27 0.20 -9.80 3.40
CA ILE A 27 0.00 -10.21 2.00
C ILE A 27 0.22 -9.06 1.01
N ALA A 28 -0.09 -7.82 1.41
CA ALA A 28 0.22 -6.64 0.63
C ALA A 28 1.73 -6.42 0.50
N ILE A 29 2.48 -6.53 1.60
CA ILE A 29 3.95 -6.46 1.59
C ILE A 29 4.53 -7.51 0.64
N PHE A 30 4.13 -8.77 0.78
CA PHE A 30 4.60 -9.85 -0.10
C PHE A 30 4.30 -9.56 -1.58
N THR A 31 3.08 -9.10 -1.89
CA THR A 31 2.67 -8.79 -3.26
C THR A 31 3.48 -7.63 -3.84
N LEU A 32 3.71 -6.58 -3.05
CA LEU A 32 4.49 -5.42 -3.49
C LEU A 32 5.97 -5.78 -3.69
N GLU A 33 6.56 -6.56 -2.78
CA GLU A 33 7.93 -7.09 -2.91
C GLU A 33 8.09 -7.97 -4.17
N ALA A 34 7.17 -8.92 -4.36
CA ALA A 34 7.16 -9.77 -5.56
C ALA A 34 6.89 -8.98 -6.85
N GLY A 35 6.18 -7.85 -6.74
CA GLY A 35 5.85 -6.94 -7.83
C GLY A 35 6.95 -5.96 -8.22
N LYS A 36 7.99 -5.76 -7.39
CA LYS A 36 9.15 -4.87 -7.70
C LYS A 36 9.82 -5.12 -9.07
N PRO A 37 10.06 -6.37 -9.53
CA PRO A 37 10.57 -6.63 -10.88
C PRO A 37 9.51 -6.40 -11.98
N LEU A 38 8.23 -6.34 -11.62
CA LEU A 38 7.08 -6.29 -12.52
C LEU A 38 6.59 -4.86 -12.83
N SER A 39 7.26 -3.81 -12.32
CA SER A 39 6.96 -2.41 -12.62
C SER A 39 6.95 -2.07 -14.12
N PHE A 40 7.52 -2.93 -14.98
CA PHE A 40 7.43 -2.82 -16.43
C PHE A 40 6.01 -3.09 -17.01
N VAL A 41 5.12 -3.76 -16.26
CA VAL A 41 3.75 -4.13 -16.69
C VAL A 41 2.67 -3.24 -16.04
N ALA A 42 3.09 -2.17 -15.34
CA ALA A 42 2.22 -1.28 -14.56
C ALA A 42 0.99 -0.77 -15.34
N SER A 43 1.19 -0.42 -16.62
CA SER A 43 0.17 0.19 -17.49
C SER A 43 -1.05 -0.71 -17.78
N GLN A 44 -0.94 -2.03 -17.61
CA GLN A 44 -2.07 -2.96 -17.77
C GLN A 44 -2.57 -3.54 -16.44
N SER A 45 -1.72 -3.56 -15.42
CA SER A 45 -2.11 -4.04 -14.08
C SER A 45 -3.09 -3.13 -13.38
N MET A 46 -3.11 -1.83 -13.67
CA MET A 46 -4.02 -0.88 -13.03
C MET A 46 -5.50 -1.23 -13.31
N LEU A 47 -5.84 -1.60 -14.55
CA LEU A 47 -7.17 -2.09 -14.93
C LEU A 47 -7.53 -3.43 -14.25
N PHE A 48 -6.52 -4.29 -14.03
CA PHE A 48 -6.72 -5.56 -13.33
C PHE A 48 -7.00 -5.36 -11.83
N PHE A 49 -6.34 -4.37 -11.20
CA PHE A 49 -6.48 -4.09 -9.77
C PHE A 49 -7.55 -3.05 -9.44
N GLU A 50 -8.16 -2.40 -10.43
CA GLU A 50 -9.25 -1.41 -10.27
C GLU A 50 -10.37 -1.84 -9.32
N PRO A 51 -10.99 -3.04 -9.45
CA PRO A 51 -12.08 -3.44 -8.54
C PRO A 51 -11.63 -3.61 -7.09
N PHE A 52 -10.35 -3.93 -6.86
CA PHE A 52 -9.80 -4.10 -5.51
C PHE A 52 -9.42 -2.76 -4.89
N ILE A 53 -8.77 -1.88 -5.66
CA ILE A 53 -8.35 -0.57 -5.16
C ILE A 53 -9.57 0.33 -4.95
N THR A 54 -10.56 0.35 -5.85
CA THR A 54 -11.79 1.13 -5.65
C THR A 54 -12.66 0.62 -4.49
N ALA A 55 -12.58 -0.67 -4.15
CA ALA A 55 -13.24 -1.20 -2.96
C ALA A 55 -12.51 -0.82 -1.65
N LEU A 56 -11.21 -0.54 -1.72
CA LEU A 56 -10.36 -0.21 -0.58
C LEU A 56 -10.11 1.30 -0.42
N CYS A 57 -10.28 2.09 -1.47
CA CYS A 57 -9.89 3.50 -1.57
C CYS A 57 -10.98 4.36 -2.23
N SER A 58 -10.94 5.66 -1.99
CA SER A 58 -11.85 6.58 -2.69
C SER A 58 -11.49 6.67 -4.18
N PRO A 59 -12.43 7.01 -5.07
CA PRO A 59 -12.13 7.22 -6.50
C PRO A 59 -11.05 8.29 -6.74
N GLY A 60 -10.95 9.29 -5.85
CA GLY A 60 -9.92 10.32 -5.90
C GLY A 60 -8.53 9.80 -5.54
N ASP A 61 -8.44 8.84 -4.62
CA ASP A 61 -7.17 8.22 -4.22
C ASP A 61 -6.66 7.22 -5.25
N TYR A 62 -7.54 6.59 -6.03
CA TYR A 62 -7.19 5.54 -7.00
C TYR A 62 -6.08 5.99 -7.96
N ARG A 63 -6.23 7.16 -8.59
CA ARG A 63 -5.24 7.67 -9.53
C ARG A 63 -3.91 7.97 -8.85
N LEU A 64 -3.94 8.61 -7.69
CA LEU A 64 -2.74 8.92 -6.90
C LEU A 64 -2.00 7.66 -6.46
N ILE A 65 -2.73 6.62 -6.04
CA ILE A 65 -2.15 5.34 -5.64
C ILE A 65 -1.47 4.69 -6.83
N ALA A 66 -2.16 4.60 -7.97
CA ALA A 66 -1.61 3.88 -9.10
C ALA A 66 -0.41 4.59 -9.74
N GLU A 67 -0.47 5.91 -9.94
CA GLU A 67 0.70 6.70 -10.34
C GLU A 67 1.82 6.59 -9.29
N GLY A 68 1.46 6.54 -8.01
CA GLY A 68 2.41 6.34 -6.93
C GLY A 68 3.12 4.98 -6.99
N LEU A 69 2.43 3.91 -7.37
CA LEU A 69 2.99 2.56 -7.48
C LEU A 69 3.88 2.35 -8.72
N GLU A 70 3.83 3.25 -9.71
CA GLU A 70 4.78 3.26 -10.83
C GLU A 70 6.19 3.71 -10.41
N ASP A 71 6.29 4.49 -9.32
CA ASP A 71 7.54 4.99 -8.77
C ASP A 71 8.13 4.01 -7.75
N ARG A 72 9.34 3.51 -8.03
CA ARG A 72 10.04 2.54 -7.18
C ARG A 72 10.24 3.03 -5.75
N ASP A 73 10.56 4.30 -5.54
CA ASP A 73 10.79 4.84 -4.20
C ASP A 73 9.49 4.96 -3.41
N ASN A 74 8.37 5.21 -4.09
CA ASN A 74 7.05 5.20 -3.45
C ASN A 74 6.62 3.77 -3.09
N VAL A 75 6.96 2.77 -3.92
CA VAL A 75 6.76 1.35 -3.59
C VAL A 75 7.57 0.96 -2.34
N GLU A 76 8.86 1.28 -2.29
CA GLU A 76 9.69 1.02 -1.11
C GLU A 76 9.13 1.76 0.12
N TRP A 77 8.69 3.00 -0.04
CA TRP A 77 8.11 3.80 1.03
C TRP A 77 6.81 3.18 1.59
N VAL A 78 5.90 2.70 0.73
CA VAL A 78 4.63 2.11 1.19
C VAL A 78 4.84 0.74 1.84
N ILE A 79 5.82 -0.04 1.38
CA ILE A 79 6.22 -1.30 2.03
C ILE A 79 6.71 -1.02 3.46
N ALA A 80 7.64 -0.08 3.64
CA ALA A 80 8.14 0.29 4.97
C ALA A 80 7.02 0.82 5.89
N ARG A 81 6.05 1.56 5.32
CA ARG A 81 4.85 2.01 6.04
C ARG A 81 3.98 0.82 6.50
N LEU A 82 3.75 -0.15 5.64
CA LEU A 82 3.00 -1.38 5.96
C LEU A 82 3.70 -2.18 7.06
N GLU A 83 5.01 -2.38 6.96
CA GLU A 83 5.81 -3.08 7.97
C GLU A 83 5.68 -2.40 9.35
N ALA A 84 5.83 -1.08 9.41
CA ALA A 84 5.64 -0.32 10.64
C ALA A 84 4.20 -0.39 11.18
N ALA A 85 3.19 -0.51 10.32
CA ALA A 85 1.80 -0.69 10.74
C ALA A 85 1.56 -2.10 11.32
N GLU A 86 2.08 -3.14 10.67
CA GLU A 86 1.97 -4.53 11.13
C GLU A 86 2.76 -4.76 12.43
N GLU A 87 3.95 -4.18 12.58
CA GLU A 87 4.73 -4.26 13.82
C GLU A 87 3.97 -3.62 14.99
N ARG A 88 3.36 -2.44 14.78
CA ARG A 88 2.50 -1.80 15.79
C ARG A 88 1.26 -2.61 16.14
N ARG A 89 0.76 -3.44 15.22
CA ARG A 89 -0.33 -4.38 15.49
C ARG A 89 0.14 -5.61 16.28
N GLY A 90 1.27 -6.20 15.91
CA GLY A 90 1.88 -7.32 16.65
C GLY A 90 2.23 -6.92 18.10
N GLN A 91 2.71 -5.70 18.31
CA GLN A 91 2.98 -5.14 19.64
C GLN A 91 1.72 -4.77 20.44
N ARG A 92 0.51 -4.82 19.84
CA ARG A 92 -0.77 -4.68 20.56
C ARG A 92 -1.27 -6.02 21.11
N THR A 93 -0.58 -7.14 20.83
CA THR A 93 -0.82 -8.45 21.44
C THR A 93 0.24 -8.81 22.50
N PRO A 94 0.36 -8.03 23.59
CA PRO A 94 0.79 -8.57 24.87
C PRO A 94 -0.28 -8.23 25.91
N ASP A 95 -1.23 -9.13 26.08
CA ASP A 95 -1.98 -9.39 27.32
C ASP A 95 -3.18 -10.28 26.97
N THR A 96 -3.00 -11.58 27.13
CA THR A 96 -4.06 -12.41 27.66
C THR A 96 -3.42 -13.26 28.73
N ASP A 97 -3.87 -12.99 29.95
CA ASP A 97 -3.58 -13.67 31.20
C ASP A 97 -3.32 -15.17 31.05
N GLY A 98 -2.30 -15.63 31.77
CA GLY A 98 -2.03 -17.02 32.10
C GLY A 98 -1.14 -17.08 33.34
#